data_AF-A0A844AX66-F1
#
_entry.id   AF-A0A844AX66-F1
#
_cell.length_a   1.000
_cell.length_b   1.000
_cell.length_c   1.000
_cell.angle_alpha   90.00
_cell.angle_beta   90.00
_cell.angle_gamma   90.00
#
_symmetry.space_group_name_H-M   'P 1'
#
loop_
_entity.id
_entity.type
_entity.pdbx_description
1 polymer ?
#
loop_
_entity_poly.entity_id
_entity_poly.type
_entity_poly.pdbx_seq_one_letter_code
_entity_poly.pdbx_strand_id
1 'polypeptide(L)' 'MLHEKLVQVIAEKFVSSHDQHGFDLRFALTMRDDRRPKEWSVVFDVFTPSGDLLDGPVVVIVSDETNEARFL' A
#
# COMPACT_ATOMS: atom_id res chain seq x y z
N MET A 1 -16.43 -8.80 -2.02
CA MET A 1 -15.15 -9.11 -1.35
C MET A 1 -14.07 -8.88 -2.39
N LEU A 2 -13.09 -8.03 -2.10
CA LEU A 2 -12.02 -7.79 -3.06
C LEU A 2 -11.05 -8.98 -3.05
N HIS A 3 -10.49 -9.25 -4.22
CA HIS A 3 -9.40 -10.18 -4.41
C HIS A 3 -8.08 -9.44 -4.26
N GLU A 4 -7.05 -10.12 -3.75
CA GLU A 4 -5.74 -9.57 -3.45
C GLU A 4 -5.14 -8.73 -4.60
N LYS A 5 -5.27 -9.20 -5.85
CA LYS A 5 -4.73 -8.46 -7.01
C LYS A 5 -5.40 -7.11 -7.22
N LEU A 6 -6.70 -7.00 -6.96
CA LEU A 6 -7.44 -5.75 -7.09
C LEU A 6 -7.05 -4.78 -5.95
N VAL A 7 -6.86 -5.30 -4.75
CA VAL A 7 -6.37 -4.54 -3.59
C VAL A 7 -5.01 -3.93 -3.86
N GLN A 8 -4.07 -4.70 -4.42
CA GLN A 8 -2.77 -4.20 -4.85
C GLN A 8 -2.92 -3.03 -5.83
N VAL A 9 -3.73 -3.20 -6.88
CA VAL A 9 -3.94 -2.16 -7.91
C VAL A 9 -4.53 -0.87 -7.33
N ILE A 10 -5.45 -0.99 -6.37
CA ILE A 10 -6.04 0.18 -5.69
C ILE A 10 -4.96 0.91 -4.89
N ALA A 11 -4.14 0.18 -4.14
CA ALA A 11 -3.07 0.76 -3.33
C ALA A 11 -1.97 1.39 -4.19
N GLU A 12 -1.55 0.75 -5.29
CA GLU A 12 -0.57 1.30 -6.23
C GLU A 12 -1.06 2.61 -6.86
N LYS A 13 -2.34 2.65 -7.27
CA LYS A 13 -2.96 3.87 -7.79
C LYS A 13 -2.97 4.98 -6.74
N PHE A 14 -3.35 4.64 -5.50
CA PHE A 14 -3.37 5.59 -4.39
C PHE A 14 -1.98 6.16 -4.11
N VAL A 15 -0.95 5.33 -4.02
CA VAL A 15 0.43 5.78 -3.80
C VAL A 15 0.95 6.62 -4.98
N SER A 16 0.61 6.26 -6.22
CA SER A 16 1.01 7.03 -7.41
C SER A 16 0.34 8.40 -7.52
N SER A 17 -0.80 8.60 -6.84
CA SER A 17 -1.50 9.88 -6.84
C SER A 17 -1.02 10.86 -5.76
N HIS A 18 -0.10 10.43 -4.89
CA HIS A 18 0.50 11.27 -3.85
C HIS A 18 1.91 11.70 -4.26
N ASP A 19 2.33 12.88 -3.81
CA ASP A 19 3.71 13.32 -3.98
C ASP A 19 4.63 12.43 -3.13
N GLN A 20 5.57 11.76 -3.79
CA GLN A 20 6.51 10.85 -3.16
C GLN A 20 7.81 11.57 -2.77
N HIS A 21 7.93 12.88 -3.04
CA HIS A 21 9.11 13.70 -2.71
C HIS A 21 10.44 13.10 -3.21
N GLY A 22 10.40 12.36 -4.32
CA GLY A 22 11.55 11.68 -4.93
C GLY A 22 11.84 10.28 -4.39
N PHE A 23 11.11 9.80 -3.39
CA PHE A 23 11.17 8.40 -2.95
C PHE A 23 10.49 7.48 -3.97
N ASP A 24 10.97 6.25 -4.07
CA ASP A 24 10.40 5.19 -4.91
C ASP A 24 9.75 4.14 -4.02
N LEU A 25 8.43 3.98 -4.15
CA LEU A 25 7.66 3.02 -3.35
C LEU A 25 7.41 1.76 -4.18
N ARG A 26 7.91 0.63 -3.72
CA ARG A 26 7.77 -0.66 -4.41
C ARG A 26 6.89 -1.61 -3.61
N PHE A 27 5.95 -2.24 -4.30
CA PHE A 27 5.09 -3.24 -3.68
C PHE A 27 5.91 -4.37 -3.05
N ALA A 28 5.63 -4.65 -1.77
CA ALA A 28 6.25 -5.74 -1.03
C ALA A 28 5.26 -6.90 -0.84
N LEU A 29 4.10 -6.63 -0.21
CA LEU A 29 3.08 -7.67 0.06
C LEU A 29 1.68 -7.08 0.27
N THR A 30 0.69 -7.95 0.20
CA THR A 30 -0.69 -7.69 0.64
C THR A 30 -1.07 -8.68 1.73
N MET A 31 -1.72 -8.21 2.80
CA MET A 31 -2.25 -9.06 3.87
C MET A 31 -3.64 -8.61 4.27
N ARG A 32 -4.52 -9.56 4.61
CA ARG A 32 -5.81 -9.26 5.21
C ARG A 32 -5.64 -9.10 6.72
N ASP A 33 -6.32 -8.12 7.31
CA ASP A 33 -6.29 -7.94 8.76
C ASP A 33 -7.27 -8.91 9.43
N ASP A 34 -6.77 -9.86 10.23
CA ASP A 34 -7.60 -10.85 10.92
C ASP A 34 -8.58 -10.22 11.93
N ARG A 35 -8.24 -9.05 12.49
CA ARG A 35 -9.09 -8.31 13.43
C ARG A 35 -10.09 -7.42 12.70
N ARG A 36 -9.77 -7.01 11.47
CA ARG A 36 -10.59 -6.18 10.60
C ARG A 36 -10.71 -6.86 9.23
N PRO A 37 -11.51 -7.93 9.10
CA PRO A 37 -11.55 -8.76 7.90
C PRO A 37 -12.07 -8.05 6.64
N LYS A 38 -12.56 -6.82 6.79
CA LYS A 38 -12.98 -5.93 5.69
C LYS A 38 -11.88 -4.93 5.29
N GLU A 39 -10.69 -5.05 5.87
CA GLU A 39 -9.54 -4.22 5.55
C GLU A 39 -8.37 -5.08 5.11
N TRP A 40 -7.62 -4.55 4.16
CA TRP A 40 -6.36 -5.10 3.71
C TRP A 40 -5.24 -4.12 4.02
N SER A 41 -4.09 -4.63 4.43
CA SER A 41 -2.86 -3.87 4.49
C SER A 41 -2.01 -4.21 3.27
N VAL A 42 -1.63 -3.19 2.51
CA VAL A 42 -0.69 -3.28 1.40
C VAL A 42 0.59 -2.57 1.81
N VAL A 43 1.70 -3.29 1.79
CA VAL A 43 2.99 -2.82 2.26
C VAL A 43 3.86 -2.45 1.07
N PHE A 44 4.50 -1.29 1.15
CA PHE A 44 5.46 -0.80 0.18
C PHE A 44 6.81 -0.59 0.86
N ASP A 45 7.85 -1.15 0.26
CA ASP A 45 9.23 -0.81 0.57
C ASP A 45 9.53 0.58 0.02
N VAL A 46 10.27 1.39 0.78
CA VAL A 46 10.59 2.77 0.42
C VAL A 46 12.06 2.86 0.04
N PHE A 47 12.34 3.32 -1.18
CA PHE A 47 13.69 3.52 -1.68
C PHE A 47 14.00 5.01 -1.79
N THR A 48 15.20 5.41 -1.42
CA THR A 48 15.73 6.75 -1.64
C THR A 48 15.87 7.04 -3.14
N PRO A 49 16.01 8.32 -3.54
CA PRO A 49 16.34 8.66 -4.94
C PRO A 49 17.64 8.00 -5.45
N SER A 50 18.57 7.63 -4.56
CA SER A 50 19.79 6.89 -4.88
C SER A 50 19.58 5.38 -5.02
N GLY A 51 18.39 4.87 -4.68
CA GLY A 51 18.03 3.46 -4.76
C GLY A 51 18.31 2.66 -3.49
N ASP A 52 18.61 3.31 -2.38
CA ASP A 52 18.84 2.66 -1.08
C ASP A 52 17.51 2.35 -0.40
N LEU A 53 17.35 1.14 0.14
CA LEU A 53 16.18 0.79 0.94
C LEU A 53 16.21 1.54 2.29
N LEU A 54 15.13 2.23 2.62
CA LEU A 54 14.92 2.84 3.92
C LEU A 54 14.33 1.83 4.91
N ASP A 55 14.71 2.01 6.18
CA ASP A 55 14.09 1.25 7.27
C ASP A 55 12.71 1.84 7.59
N GLY A 56 11.69 0.98 7.54
CA GLY A 56 10.29 1.34 7.72
C GLY A 56 9.49 1.35 6.41
N PRO A 57 8.47 0.48 6.28
CA PRO A 57 7.63 0.48 5.10
C PRO A 57 6.55 1.56 5.16
N VAL A 58 6.00 1.89 3.99
CA VAL A 58 4.72 2.59 3.89
C VAL A 58 3.61 1.55 3.84
N VAL A 59 2.58 1.73 4.67
CA VAL A 59 1.42 0.84 4.70
C VAL A 59 0.19 1.59 4.21
N VAL A 60 -0.50 1.01 3.24
CA VAL A 60 -1.77 1.49 2.72
C VAL A 60 -2.87 0.52 3.16
N ILE A 61 -3.91 1.05 3.78
CA ILE A 61 -5.12 0.30 4.13
C ILE A 61 -6.15 0.44 3.01
N VAL A 62 -6.65 -0.68 2.50
CA VAL A 62 -7.72 -0.74 1.50
C VAL A 62 -8.98 -1.37 2.10
N SER A 63 -10.11 -0.67 2.01
CA SER A 63 -11.40 -1.15 2.52
C SER A 63 -12.13 -1.99 1.46
N ASP A 64 -12.56 -3.19 1.85
CA ASP A 64 -13.44 -4.06 1.04
C ASP A 64 -14.86 -3.49 0.87
N GLU A 65 -15.27 -2.58 1.75
CA GLU A 65 -16.63 -2.03 1.76
C GLU A 65 -16.74 -0.81 0.86
N THR A 66 -15.74 0.07 0.92
CA THR A 66 -15.76 1.36 0.22
C THR A 66 -14.86 1.37 -1.02
N ASN A 67 -13.96 0.40 -1.16
CA ASN A 67 -12.89 0.38 -2.18
C ASN A 67 -11.96 1.60 -2.10
N GLU A 68 -11.92 2.25 -0.94
CA GLU A 68 -11.05 3.41 -0.70
C GLU A 68 -9.73 2.96 -0.06
N ALA A 69 -8.68 3.72 -0.36
CA ALA A 69 -7.35 3.54 0.19
C ALA A 69 -6.97 4.73 1.09
N ARG A 70 -6.17 4.46 2.12
CA ARG A 70 -5.59 5.47 3.02
C ARG A 70 -4.24 5.01 3.53
N PHE A 71 -3.37 5.93 3.92
CA PHE A 71 -2.19 5.57 4.70
C PHE A 71 -2.58 5.10 6.10
N LEU A 72 -1.83 4.15 6.65
CA LEU A 72 -1.94 3.71 8.04
C LEU A 72 -1.42 4.79 9.01
#